data_AF-K9BLG2-F1
#
_entry.id   AF-K9BLG2-F1
#
_cell.length_a   1.000
_cell.length_b   1.000
_cell.length_c   1.000
_cell.angle_alpha   90.00
_cell.angle_beta   90.00
_cell.angle_gamma   90.00
#
_symmetry.space_group_name_H-M   'P 1'
#
loop_
_entity.id
_entity.type
_entity.pdbx_description
1 polymer ?
#
loop_
_entity_poly.entity_id
_entity_poly.type
_entity_poly.pdbx_seq_one_letter_code
_entity_poly.pdbx_strand_id
1 'polypeptide(L)'
;MEDYDFNEQVAIFNNAEFIVGPSGAAWSNIIFCSSGCKAISWLPNHLAKFSIFSTLATLNDCDLKFITTSSDNPNDIHSSYYLDLEEIKKLYKNFDC
;
A
#
# COMPACT_ATOMS: atom_id res chain seq x y z
N MET A 1 12.01 -4.97 -0.49
CA MET A 1 11.38 -6.29 -0.30
C MET A 1 12.16 -7.38 -1.01
N GLU A 2 12.77 -7.08 -2.16
CA GLU A 2 13.54 -8.06 -2.94
C GLU A 2 14.80 -8.56 -2.22
N ASP A 3 15.33 -7.80 -1.27
CA ASP A 3 16.52 -8.17 -0.48
C ASP A 3 16.23 -9.06 0.73
N TYR A 4 14.96 -9.31 1.05
CA TYR A 4 14.55 -10.10 2.22
C TYR A 4 14.11 -11.50 1.80
N ASP A 5 14.49 -12.51 2.58
CA ASP A 5 13.93 -13.84 2.42
C ASP A 5 12.44 -13.88 2.80
N PHE A 6 11.78 -14.99 2.48
CA PHE A 6 10.33 -15.12 2.72
C PHE A 6 9.95 -14.99 4.20
N ASN A 7 10.73 -15.58 5.12
CA ASN A 7 10.42 -15.52 6.55
C ASN A 7 10.64 -14.12 7.10
N GLU A 8 11.67 -13.42 6.63
CA GLU A 8 11.90 -12.02 6.95
C GLU A 8 10.74 -11.14 6.48
N GLN A 9 10.25 -11.34 5.24
CA GLN A 9 9.09 -10.63 4.73
C GLN A 9 7.84 -10.89 5.59
N VAL A 10 7.56 -12.15 5.94
CA VAL A 10 6.45 -12.51 6.83
C VAL A 10 6.60 -11.82 8.18
N ALA A 11 7.79 -11.87 8.78
CA ALA A 11 8.05 -11.26 10.09
C ALA A 11 7.87 -9.73 10.05
N ILE A 12 8.31 -9.06 8.99
CA ILE A 12 8.12 -7.60 8.82
C ILE A 12 6.64 -7.26 8.77
N PHE A 13 5.86 -7.93 7.91
CA PHE A 13 4.44 -7.63 7.75
C PHE A 13 3.63 -8.00 9.00
N ASN A 14 3.95 -9.12 9.66
CA ASN A 14 3.26 -9.56 10.87
C ASN A 14 3.48 -8.64 12.08
N ASN A 15 4.58 -7.88 12.11
CA ASN A 15 4.87 -6.94 13.20
C ASN A 15 4.59 -5.48 12.80
N ALA A 16 4.09 -5.22 11.59
CA ALA A 16 3.82 -3.86 11.14
C ALA A 16 2.49 -3.33 11.69
N GLU A 17 2.55 -2.23 12.45
CA GLU A 17 1.35 -1.47 12.83
C GLU A 17 0.81 -0.64 11.65
N PHE A 18 1.70 -0.19 10.77
CA PHE A 18 1.37 0.62 9.61
C PHE A 18 2.22 0.24 8.39
N ILE A 19 1.58 0.05 7.23
CA ILE A 19 2.24 -0.27 5.96
C ILE A 19 2.00 0.88 4.96
N VAL A 20 3.07 1.38 4.35
CA VAL A 20 2.97 2.51 3.41
C VAL A 20 3.93 2.34 2.23
N GLY A 21 3.45 2.58 1.01
CA GLY A 21 4.28 2.40 -0.18
C GLY A 21 3.53 2.41 -1.51
N PRO A 22 4.26 2.42 -2.64
CA PRO A 22 3.66 2.25 -3.96
C PRO A 22 3.03 0.87 -4.06
N SER A 23 1.86 0.77 -4.70
CA SER A 23 1.24 -0.50 -5.04
C SER A 23 2.18 -1.34 -5.91
N GLY A 24 2.20 -2.65 -5.65
CA GLY A 24 3.06 -3.60 -6.34
C GLY A 24 3.00 -4.97 -5.70
N ALA A 25 3.73 -5.95 -6.25
CA ALA A 25 3.64 -7.35 -5.82
C ALA A 25 3.90 -7.57 -4.32
N ALA A 26 4.74 -6.74 -3.69
CA ALA A 26 5.00 -6.77 -2.25
C ALA A 26 3.73 -6.63 -1.38
N TRP A 27 2.68 -5.99 -1.88
CA TRP A 27 1.40 -5.83 -1.16
C TRP A 27 0.62 -7.14 -1.01
N SER A 28 0.97 -8.19 -1.75
CA SER A 28 0.42 -9.53 -1.51
C SER A 28 0.74 -10.04 -0.09
N ASN A 29 1.83 -9.56 0.53
CA ASN A 29 2.22 -9.92 1.89
C ASN A 29 1.29 -9.33 2.98
N ILE A 30 0.29 -8.51 2.63
CA ILE A 30 -0.79 -8.13 3.58
C ILE A 30 -1.46 -9.35 4.20
N ILE A 31 -1.44 -10.51 3.53
CA ILE A 31 -1.96 -11.76 4.10
C ILE A 31 -1.26 -12.21 5.39
N PHE A 32 -0.11 -11.61 5.72
CA PHE A 32 0.65 -11.90 6.91
C PHE A 32 0.58 -10.77 7.94
N CYS A 33 -0.15 -9.67 7.69
CA CYS A 33 -0.23 -8.58 8.66
C CYS A 33 -1.09 -8.95 9.87
N SER A 34 -0.82 -8.32 11.00
CA SER A 34 -1.67 -8.46 12.18
C SER A 34 -3.04 -7.78 11.95
N SER A 35 -4.10 -8.34 12.54
CA SER A 35 -5.45 -7.72 12.60
C SER A 35 -5.35 -6.29 13.11
N GLY A 36 -6.09 -5.36 12.50
CA GLY A 36 -6.07 -3.95 12.83
C GLY A 36 -4.89 -3.17 12.25
N CYS A 37 -4.02 -3.79 11.44
CA CYS A 37 -2.96 -3.09 10.72
C CYS A 37 -3.55 -2.01 9.81
N LYS A 38 -2.92 -0.83 9.77
CA LYS A 38 -3.34 0.29 8.94
C LYS A 38 -2.46 0.37 7.71
N ALA A 39 -2.99 0.75 6.55
CA ALA A 39 -2.17 0.83 5.36
C ALA A 39 -2.58 1.93 4.37
N ILE A 40 -1.57 2.52 3.73
CA ILE A 40 -1.73 3.48 2.63
C ILE A 40 -0.93 2.99 1.43
N SER A 41 -1.62 2.67 0.34
CA SER A 41 -1.00 2.38 -0.94
C SER A 41 -1.26 3.49 -1.95
N TRP A 42 -0.41 3.63 -2.95
CA TRP A 42 -0.69 4.52 -4.08
C TRP A 42 -0.47 3.91 -5.44
N LEU A 43 -1.30 4.35 -6.39
CA LEU A 43 -1.36 3.88 -7.77
C LEU A 43 -1.41 5.08 -8.72
N PRO A 44 -0.84 4.99 -9.93
CA PRO A 44 -1.06 5.98 -10.97
C PRO A 44 -2.56 6.19 -11.24
N ASN A 45 -2.98 7.42 -11.56
CA ASN A 45 -4.38 7.78 -11.81
C ASN A 45 -5.10 6.84 -12.81
N HIS A 46 -4.40 6.38 -13.86
CA HIS A 46 -4.98 5.48 -14.87
C HIS A 46 -5.28 4.08 -14.32
N LEU A 47 -4.68 3.69 -13.19
CA LEU A 47 -4.93 2.44 -12.46
C LEU A 47 -5.78 2.64 -11.19
N ALA A 48 -6.37 3.81 -10.97
CA ALA A 48 -7.13 4.11 -9.74
C ALA A 48 -8.28 3.12 -9.45
N LYS A 49 -8.81 2.45 -10.48
CA LYS A 49 -9.85 1.42 -10.34
C LYS A 49 -9.32 0.02 -10.05
N PHE A 50 -7.99 -0.14 -9.97
CA PHE A 50 -7.33 -1.42 -9.76
C PHE A 50 -7.03 -1.64 -8.28
N SER A 51 -8.09 -1.83 -7.47
CA SER A 51 -8.00 -2.05 -6.02
C SER A 51 -7.70 -3.52 -5.66
N ILE A 52 -6.76 -4.16 -6.36
CA ILE A 52 -6.53 -5.61 -6.30
C ILE A 52 -6.21 -6.15 -4.89
N PHE A 53 -5.62 -5.32 -4.02
CA PHE A 53 -5.24 -5.72 -2.66
C PHE A 53 -6.34 -5.48 -1.61
N SER A 54 -7.45 -4.83 -1.97
CA SER A 54 -8.55 -4.52 -1.03
C SER A 54 -9.20 -5.77 -0.43
N THR A 55 -9.32 -6.84 -1.22
CA THR A 55 -9.83 -8.13 -0.75
C THR A 55 -8.90 -8.77 0.28
N LEU A 56 -7.58 -8.76 0.03
CA LEU A 56 -6.60 -9.30 0.98
C LEU A 56 -6.59 -8.51 2.28
N ALA A 57 -6.69 -7.18 2.19
CA ALA A 57 -6.78 -6.30 3.36
C ALA A 57 -8.04 -6.59 4.17
N THR A 58 -9.19 -6.74 3.52
CA THR A 58 -10.45 -7.09 4.18
C THR A 58 -10.37 -8.44 4.89
N LEU A 59 -9.73 -9.44 4.28
CA LEU A 59 -9.56 -10.77 4.88
C LEU A 59 -8.65 -10.78 6.12
N ASN A 60 -7.72 -9.82 6.22
CA ASN A 60 -6.77 -9.71 7.34
C ASN A 60 -7.08 -8.56 8.30
N ASP A 61 -8.31 -8.00 8.22
CA ASP A 61 -8.75 -6.88 9.05
C ASP A 61 -7.76 -5.69 9.00
N CYS A 62 -7.26 -5.40 7.81
CA CYS A 62 -6.38 -4.28 7.53
C CYS A 62 -7.18 -3.11 6.93
N ASP A 63 -7.11 -1.94 7.56
CA ASP A 63 -7.70 -0.70 7.01
C ASP A 63 -6.76 -0.15 5.92
N LEU A 64 -6.98 -0.61 4.69
CA LEU A 64 -6.21 -0.20 3.52
C LEU A 64 -6.92 0.93 2.78
N LYS A 65 -6.24 2.08 2.68
CA LYS A 65 -6.67 3.24 1.88
C LYS A 65 -5.72 3.46 0.69
N PHE A 66 -6.28 4.01 -0.39
CA PHE A 66 -5.52 4.29 -1.62
C PHE A 66 -5.45 5.79 -1.89
N ILE A 67 -4.29 6.23 -2.39
CA ILE A 67 -4.07 7.56 -2.98
C ILE A 67 -3.70 7.37 -4.44
N THR A 68 -4.02 8.34 -5.29
CA THR A 68 -3.61 8.31 -6.69
C THR A 68 -2.44 9.25 -6.97
N THR A 69 -1.54 8.84 -7.85
CA THR A 69 -0.37 9.63 -8.25
C THR A 69 -0.46 10.07 -9.71
N SER A 70 0.25 11.16 -10.02
CA SER A 70 0.61 11.48 -11.40
C SER A 70 1.87 10.71 -11.80
N SER A 71 1.97 10.34 -13.07
CA SER A 71 3.09 9.58 -13.63
C SER A 71 3.74 10.36 -14.77
N ASP A 72 5.06 10.26 -14.91
CA ASP A 72 5.80 10.84 -16.05
C ASP A 72 5.33 10.23 -17.39
N ASN A 73 5.02 8.92 -17.41
CA ASN A 73 4.50 8.23 -18.58
C ASN A 73 3.27 7.37 -18.21
N PRO A 74 2.04 7.84 -18.50
CA PRO A 74 0.81 7.12 -18.16
C PRO A 74 0.63 5.76 -18.84
N ASN A 75 1.41 5.44 -19.87
CA ASN A 75 1.36 4.14 -20.55
C ASN A 75 2.36 3.13 -19.99
N ASP A 76 3.23 3.55 -19.07
CA ASP A 76 4.22 2.73 -18.41
C ASP A 76 3.98 2.71 -16.90
N ILE A 77 3.54 1.55 -16.40
CA ILE A 77 3.23 1.34 -14.98
C ILE A 77 4.47 1.38 -14.08
N HIS A 78 5.66 1.25 -14.66
CA HIS A 78 6.94 1.31 -13.95
C HIS A 78 7.61 2.69 -14.05
N SER A 79 6.95 3.66 -14.67
CA SER A 79 7.47 5.03 -14.76
C SER A 79 7.50 5.72 -13.41
N SER A 80 8.38 6.72 -13.31
CA SER A 80 8.45 7.62 -12.16
C SER A 80 7.11 8.32 -11.91
N TYR A 81 6.82 8.58 -10.65
CA TYR A 81 5.57 9.17 -10.20
C TYR A 81 5.81 10.32 -9.21
N TYR A 82 4.83 11.21 -9.11
CA TYR A 82 4.79 12.27 -8.11
C TYR A 82 3.66 12.02 -7.12
N LEU A 83 3.97 12.26 -5.86
CA LEU A 83 3.10 11.95 -4.73
C LEU A 83 2.92 13.21 -3.88
N ASP A 84 1.66 13.59 -3.65
CA ASP A 84 1.36 14.72 -2.77
C ASP A 84 1.48 14.28 -1.31
N LEU A 85 2.51 14.78 -0.63
CA LEU A 85 2.77 14.47 0.77
C LEU A 85 1.67 15.01 1.70
N GLU A 86 0.99 16.09 1.34
CA GLU A 86 -0.09 16.64 2.17
C GLU A 86 -1.34 15.76 2.12
N GLU A 87 -1.60 15.10 0.99
CA GLU A 87 -2.67 14.10 0.88
C GLU A 87 -2.39 12.89 1.77
N ILE A 88 -1.15 12.37 1.76
CA ILE A 88 -0.74 11.27 2.64
C ILE A 88 -0.90 11.66 4.11
N LYS A 89 -0.40 12.83 4.50
CA LYS A 89 -0.48 13.29 5.89
C LYS A 89 -1.93 13.43 6.36
N LYS A 90 -2.82 13.94 5.50
CA LYS A 90 -4.26 14.04 5.80
C LYS A 90 -4.86 12.64 5.98
N LEU A 91 -4.57 11.73 5.06
CA LEU A 91 -5.08 10.36 5.12
C LEU A 91 -4.59 9.61 6.37
N TYR A 92 -3.31 9.75 6.70
CA TYR A 92 -2.70 9.20 7.91
C TYR A 92 -3.43 9.68 9.17
N LYS A 93 -3.68 10.99 9.30
CA LYS A 93 -4.41 11.55 10.46
C LYS A 93 -5.84 11.03 10.60
N ASN A 94 -6.49 10.67 9.49
CA ASN A 94 -7.85 10.13 9.50
C ASN A 94 -7.94 8.70 10.06
N PHE A 95 -6.82 8.01 10.29
CA PHE A 95 -6.81 6.70 10.94
C PHE A 95 -6.90 6.76 12.47
N ASP A 96 -6.61 7.91 13.07
CA ASP A 96 -6.52 8.08 14.54
C ASP A 96 -7.72 8.87 15.11
N CYS A 97 -8.75 9.12 14.29
CA CYS A 97 -9.97 9.83 14.63
C CYS A 97 -11.14 8.89 14.89
#